data_AF-A0A8A0RRH2-F1
#
_entry.id   AF-A0A8A0RRH2-F1
#
_cell.length_a   1.000
_cell.length_b   1.000
_cell.length_c   1.000
_cell.angle_alpha   90.00
_cell.angle_beta   90.00
_cell.angle_gamma   90.00
#
_symmetry.space_group_name_H-M   'P 1'
#
loop_
_entity.id
_entity.type
_entity.pdbx_description
1 polymer ?
#
loop_
_entity_poly.entity_id
_entity_poly.type
_entity_poly.pdbx_seq_one_letter_code
_entity_poly.pdbx_strand_id
1 'polypeptide(L)'
;MIQWKGITFHHTGYEKPISRQEIDELHLKNGWGRKWNGRLYAGGYHFLIHENGIFETMRPLDIPGSHANKYNYTHIAIALNGNFEKYQPTQEQYITSAFLASWLMKKYTFCVNNLTTHRNQFYINDNGIPKNQTVCPGKYFELNKITKIIEKEEETADVYFNGVKLQNKAIVRDGTSYIPIRELCEKLGVEVIWDGKINLRR
;
A
#
# COMPACT_ATOMS: atom_id res chain seq x y z
N MET A 1 12.49 -5.84 -16.15
CA MET A 1 11.47 -5.60 -15.10
C MET A 1 11.54 -4.14 -14.67
N ILE A 2 10.42 -3.55 -14.26
CA ILE A 2 10.39 -2.15 -13.78
C ILE A 2 11.17 -2.06 -12.46
N GLN A 3 12.03 -1.05 -12.34
CA GLN A 3 12.71 -0.73 -11.09
C GLN A 3 11.91 0.34 -10.35
N TRP A 4 11.01 -0.12 -9.48
CA TRP A 4 10.24 0.76 -8.62
C TRP A 4 11.17 1.48 -7.62
N LYS A 5 10.88 2.76 -7.36
CA LYS A 5 11.61 3.65 -6.45
C LYS A 5 10.78 4.08 -5.24
N GLY A 6 9.47 3.83 -5.25
CA GLY A 6 8.59 4.19 -4.15
C GLY A 6 7.11 3.96 -4.44
N ILE A 7 6.28 4.52 -3.57
CA ILE A 7 4.82 4.39 -3.58
C ILE A 7 4.20 5.79 -3.56
N THR A 8 3.20 6.03 -4.42
CA THR A 8 2.41 7.25 -4.45
C THR A 8 0.98 6.96 -4.03
N PHE A 9 0.49 7.70 -3.03
CA PHE A 9 -0.90 7.65 -2.59
C PHE A 9 -1.76 8.67 -3.33
N HIS A 10 -2.94 8.21 -3.75
CA HIS A 10 -3.96 8.97 -4.47
C HIS A 10 -5.32 8.84 -3.78
N HIS A 11 -6.21 9.79 -4.05
CA HIS A 11 -7.64 9.58 -3.91
C HIS A 11 -8.27 9.40 -5.29
N THR A 12 -9.51 8.90 -5.37
CA THR A 12 -10.27 8.92 -6.63
C THR A 12 -10.82 10.31 -6.93
N GLY A 13 -11.07 11.13 -5.91
CA GLY A 13 -11.54 12.51 -6.05
C GLY A 13 -13.05 12.66 -6.25
N TYR A 14 -13.80 11.55 -6.23
CA TYR A 14 -15.25 11.54 -6.37
C TYR A 14 -15.94 11.58 -5.01
N GLU A 15 -17.01 12.38 -4.89
CA GLU A 15 -17.74 12.52 -3.61
C GLU A 15 -18.35 11.19 -3.16
N LYS A 16 -18.92 10.45 -4.10
CA LYS A 16 -19.37 9.06 -3.89
C LYS A 16 -18.27 8.09 -4.32
N PRO A 17 -18.06 6.98 -3.60
CA PRO A 17 -17.16 5.93 -4.04
C PRO A 17 -17.53 5.44 -5.44
N ILE A 18 -16.52 5.25 -6.29
CA ILE A 18 -16.69 4.71 -7.64
C ILE A 18 -16.06 3.34 -7.75
N SER A 19 -16.70 2.45 -8.51
CA SER A 19 -16.22 1.10 -8.73
C SER A 19 -14.94 1.07 -9.56
N ARG A 20 -14.23 -0.07 -9.51
CA ARG A 20 -13.12 -0.35 -10.42
C ARG A 20 -13.50 -0.18 -11.90
N GLN A 21 -14.69 -0.65 -12.29
CA GLN A 21 -15.15 -0.57 -13.67
C GLN A 21 -15.31 0.89 -14.11
N GLU A 22 -15.94 1.72 -13.29
CA GLU A 22 -16.10 3.16 -13.57
C GLU A 22 -14.74 3.84 -13.73
N ILE A 23 -13.77 3.53 -12.86
CA ILE A 23 -12.40 4.05 -12.98
C ILE A 23 -11.74 3.61 -14.30
N ASP A 24 -11.89 2.33 -14.67
CA ASP A 24 -11.35 1.81 -15.93
C ASP A 24 -11.98 2.54 -17.14
N GLU A 25 -13.29 2.75 -17.16
CA GLU A 25 -13.98 3.46 -18.24
C GLU A 25 -13.55 4.93 -18.36
N LEU A 26 -13.46 5.64 -17.22
CA LEU A 26 -13.01 7.03 -17.17
C LEU A 26 -11.56 7.18 -17.65
N HIS A 27 -10.67 6.32 -17.17
CA HIS A 27 -9.26 6.35 -17.57
C HIS A 27 -9.05 5.89 -19.02
N LEU A 28 -9.89 4.99 -19.54
CA LEU A 28 -9.86 4.61 -20.95
C LEU A 28 -10.22 5.79 -21.86
N LYS A 29 -11.23 6.58 -21.49
CA LYS A 29 -11.62 7.82 -22.23
C LYS A 29 -10.48 8.84 -22.27
N ASN A 30 -9.63 8.87 -21.25
CA ASN A 30 -8.43 9.71 -21.21
C ASN A 30 -7.24 9.15 -22.02
N GLY A 31 -7.42 8.01 -22.71
CA GLY A 31 -6.37 7.36 -23.49
C GLY A 31 -5.32 6.64 -22.65
N TRP A 32 -5.62 6.33 -21.38
CA TRP A 32 -4.63 5.73 -20.48
C TRP A 32 -4.51 4.22 -20.65
N GLY A 33 -5.38 3.58 -21.44
CA GLY A 33 -5.39 2.14 -21.66
C GLY A 33 -4.03 1.54 -22.02
N ARG A 34 -3.66 0.43 -21.36
CA ARG A 34 -2.43 -0.31 -21.62
C ARG A 34 -2.72 -1.80 -21.80
N LYS A 35 -2.23 -2.39 -22.89
CA LYS A 35 -2.31 -3.85 -23.12
C LYS A 35 -1.10 -4.54 -22.49
N TRP A 36 -1.35 -5.65 -21.80
CA TRP A 36 -0.32 -6.53 -21.24
C TRP A 36 -0.86 -7.96 -21.18
N ASN A 37 -0.06 -8.93 -21.63
CA ASN A 37 -0.44 -10.36 -21.68
C ASN A 37 -1.85 -10.60 -22.26
N GLY A 38 -2.17 -9.94 -23.38
CA GLY A 38 -3.47 -10.09 -24.05
C GLY A 38 -4.65 -9.38 -23.39
N ARG A 39 -4.48 -8.75 -22.22
CA ARG A 39 -5.53 -8.03 -21.50
C ARG A 39 -5.32 -6.51 -21.53
N LEU A 40 -6.41 -5.76 -21.65
CA LEU A 40 -6.42 -4.30 -21.50
C LEU A 40 -6.57 -3.91 -20.03
N TYR A 41 -5.71 -3.02 -19.57
CA TYR A 41 -5.77 -2.39 -18.25
C TYR A 41 -5.92 -0.89 -18.43
N ALA A 42 -7.09 -0.35 -18.08
CA ALA A 42 -7.38 1.07 -18.27
C ALA A 42 -7.05 1.91 -17.04
N GLY A 43 -7.43 1.44 -15.85
CA GLY A 43 -7.20 2.15 -14.60
C GLY A 43 -5.73 2.51 -14.37
N GLY A 44 -5.41 3.77 -14.12
CA GLY A 44 -4.03 4.26 -14.00
C GLY A 44 -3.29 3.83 -12.74
N TYR A 45 -3.98 3.30 -11.75
CA TYR A 45 -3.41 2.86 -10.47
C TYR A 45 -3.00 1.38 -10.50
N HIS A 46 -2.23 0.96 -9.49
CA HIS A 46 -1.89 -0.44 -9.28
C HIS A 46 -2.82 -1.10 -8.26
N PHE A 47 -3.34 -0.31 -7.31
CA PHE A 47 -4.29 -0.76 -6.29
C PHE A 47 -5.37 0.29 -6.06
N LEU A 48 -6.58 -0.16 -5.73
CA LEU A 48 -7.70 0.66 -5.26
C LEU A 48 -8.16 0.14 -3.90
N ILE A 49 -8.25 1.00 -2.89
CA ILE A 49 -8.73 0.69 -1.55
C ILE A 49 -10.09 1.34 -1.34
N HIS A 50 -11.10 0.54 -1.06
CA HIS A 50 -12.47 0.98 -0.77
C HIS A 50 -12.62 1.46 0.67
N GLU A 51 -13.71 2.16 0.96
CA GLU A 51 -13.98 2.75 2.29
C GLU A 51 -13.98 1.71 3.42
N ASN A 52 -14.40 0.47 3.14
CA ASN A 52 -14.40 -0.63 4.09
C ASN A 52 -13.03 -1.32 4.26
N GLY A 53 -11.96 -0.78 3.67
CA GLY A 53 -10.60 -1.33 3.73
C GLY A 53 -10.34 -2.51 2.80
N ILE A 54 -11.31 -2.99 2.03
CA ILE A 54 -11.05 -3.98 0.98
C ILE A 54 -10.25 -3.30 -0.14
N PHE A 55 -9.21 -3.96 -0.64
CA PHE A 55 -8.48 -3.49 -1.81
C PHE A 55 -8.62 -4.41 -3.01
N GLU A 56 -8.60 -3.82 -4.20
CA GLU A 56 -8.56 -4.50 -5.48
C GLU A 56 -7.23 -4.24 -6.20
N THR A 57 -6.75 -5.23 -6.95
CA THR A 57 -5.59 -5.05 -7.84
C THR A 57 -6.05 -4.44 -9.17
N MET A 58 -5.29 -3.46 -9.66
CA MET A 58 -5.56 -2.73 -10.89
C MET A 58 -4.58 -3.08 -12.00
N ARG A 59 -3.65 -2.18 -12.34
CA ARG A 59 -2.56 -2.53 -13.25
C ARG A 59 -1.58 -3.50 -12.57
N PRO A 60 -1.11 -4.54 -13.29
CA PRO A 60 -0.07 -5.41 -12.77
C PRO A 60 1.21 -4.60 -12.52
N LEU A 61 1.98 -4.99 -11.52
CA LEU A 61 3.24 -4.32 -11.14
C LEU A 61 4.36 -4.48 -12.19
N ASP A 62 4.12 -5.29 -13.22
CA ASP A 62 5.02 -5.49 -14.38
C ASP A 62 4.92 -4.37 -15.43
N ILE A 63 3.88 -3.54 -15.34
CA ILE A 63 3.66 -2.43 -16.27
C ILE A 63 3.51 -1.11 -15.52
N PRO A 64 3.92 0.01 -16.12
CA PRO A 64 3.79 1.33 -15.52
C PRO A 64 2.31 1.73 -15.36
N GLY A 65 2.07 2.55 -14.35
CA GLY A 65 0.79 3.21 -14.14
C GLY A 65 0.56 4.39 -15.09
N SER A 66 -0.57 5.06 -14.89
CA SER A 66 -0.96 6.32 -15.53
C SER A 66 -1.64 7.20 -14.49
N HIS A 67 -0.88 7.60 -13.47
CA HIS A 67 -1.38 8.22 -12.24
C HIS A 67 -0.71 9.56 -11.90
N ALA A 68 0.56 9.74 -12.30
CA ALA A 68 1.33 10.96 -12.04
C ALA A 68 2.50 11.12 -13.04
N ASN A 69 2.59 12.31 -13.65
CA ASN A 69 3.62 12.61 -14.64
C ASN A 69 5.03 12.48 -14.01
N LYS A 70 5.98 11.86 -14.72
CA LYS A 70 7.34 11.46 -14.24
C LYS A 70 7.38 10.33 -13.17
N TYR A 71 6.28 10.02 -12.52
CA TYR A 71 6.21 8.98 -11.47
C TYR A 71 5.56 7.68 -11.95
N ASN A 72 4.88 7.68 -13.11
CA ASN A 72 4.25 6.50 -13.73
C ASN A 72 5.16 5.25 -13.85
N TYR A 73 6.45 5.45 -14.13
CA TYR A 73 7.43 4.38 -14.37
C TYR A 73 8.32 4.07 -13.16
N THR A 74 8.17 4.84 -12.09
CA THR A 74 9.06 4.76 -10.93
C THR A 74 8.30 4.54 -9.63
N HIS A 75 7.01 4.83 -9.56
CA HIS A 75 6.22 4.67 -8.34
C HIS A 75 4.97 3.82 -8.56
N ILE A 76 4.76 2.92 -7.60
CA ILE A 76 3.54 2.12 -7.47
C ILE A 76 2.44 3.03 -6.95
N ALA A 77 1.24 2.92 -7.49
CA ALA A 77 0.12 3.80 -7.16
C ALA A 77 -0.95 3.06 -6.38
N ILE A 78 -1.24 3.58 -5.19
CA ILE A 78 -2.32 3.13 -4.32
C ILE A 78 -3.35 4.26 -4.29
N ALA A 79 -4.52 4.02 -4.89
CA ALA A 79 -5.64 4.93 -4.82
C ALA A 79 -6.60 4.52 -3.70
N LEU A 80 -7.09 5.48 -2.94
CA LEU A 80 -8.14 5.31 -1.95
C LEU A 80 -9.42 5.92 -2.52
N ASN A 81 -10.52 5.18 -2.42
CA ASN A 81 -11.81 5.64 -2.94
C ASN A 81 -12.34 6.78 -2.07
N GLY A 82 -12.69 7.89 -2.69
CA GLY A 82 -13.31 9.04 -2.05
C GLY A 82 -12.70 10.39 -2.45
N ASN A 83 -13.31 11.46 -1.95
CA ASN A 83 -12.85 12.83 -2.13
C ASN A 83 -12.36 13.43 -0.81
N PHE A 84 -11.07 13.21 -0.51
CA PHE A 84 -10.48 13.75 0.71
C PHE A 84 -10.11 15.24 0.66
N GLU A 85 -10.60 15.99 -0.32
CA GLU A 85 -10.76 17.44 -0.17
C GLU A 85 -11.99 17.80 0.69
N LYS A 86 -12.92 16.86 0.87
CA LYS A 86 -14.21 17.06 1.56
C LYS A 86 -14.28 16.36 2.92
N TYR A 87 -13.72 15.16 3.04
CA TYR A 87 -13.80 14.34 4.26
C TYR A 87 -12.52 13.54 4.51
N GLN A 88 -12.36 12.95 5.71
CA GLN A 88 -11.20 12.11 6.02
C GLN A 88 -11.32 10.72 5.41
N PRO A 89 -10.21 10.08 4.99
CA PRO A 89 -10.19 8.65 4.74
C PRO A 89 -10.61 7.86 5.99
N THR A 90 -11.21 6.70 5.79
CA THR A 90 -11.62 5.81 6.89
C THR A 90 -10.41 5.21 7.61
N GLN A 91 -10.63 4.71 8.83
CA GLN A 91 -9.57 4.04 9.58
C GLN A 91 -9.12 2.77 8.85
N GLU A 92 -10.07 2.01 8.28
CA GLU A 92 -9.86 0.81 7.51
C GLU A 92 -9.00 1.09 6.26
N GLN A 93 -9.24 2.22 5.58
CA GLN A 93 -8.40 2.65 4.47
C GLN A 93 -6.96 2.94 4.89
N TYR A 94 -6.75 3.62 6.04
CA TYR A 94 -5.40 3.87 6.56
C TYR A 94 -4.69 2.57 6.96
N ILE A 95 -5.39 1.66 7.62
CA ILE A 95 -4.87 0.35 8.04
C ILE A 95 -4.48 -0.48 6.81
N THR A 96 -5.37 -0.64 5.83
CA THR A 96 -5.07 -1.39 4.61
C THR A 96 -3.95 -0.75 3.80
N SER A 97 -3.90 0.60 3.75
CA SER A 97 -2.82 1.31 3.09
C SER A 97 -1.47 1.02 3.74
N ALA A 98 -1.41 0.98 5.08
CA ALA A 98 -0.20 0.65 5.82
C ALA A 98 0.24 -0.80 5.57
N PHE A 99 -0.68 -1.77 5.66
CA PHE A 99 -0.36 -3.17 5.37
C PHE A 99 0.16 -3.38 3.96
N LEU A 100 -0.52 -2.81 2.97
CA LEU A 100 -0.15 -2.93 1.56
C LEU A 100 1.19 -2.23 1.29
N ALA A 101 1.40 -1.05 1.87
CA ALA A 101 2.67 -0.33 1.76
C ALA A 101 3.82 -1.11 2.42
N SER A 102 3.65 -1.64 3.63
CA SER A 102 4.65 -2.48 4.31
C SER A 102 5.03 -3.70 3.47
N TRP A 103 4.04 -4.38 2.88
CA TRP A 103 4.31 -5.53 2.01
C TRP A 103 5.11 -5.13 0.76
N LEU A 104 4.73 -4.03 0.10
CA LEU A 104 5.45 -3.49 -1.06
C LEU A 104 6.85 -3.01 -0.67
N MET A 105 7.00 -2.38 0.50
CA MET A 105 8.28 -1.94 1.03
C MET A 105 9.22 -3.11 1.25
N LYS A 106 8.74 -4.20 1.85
CA LYS A 106 9.52 -5.43 1.98
C LYS A 106 9.88 -6.03 0.62
N LYS A 107 8.92 -6.09 -0.31
CA LYS A 107 9.10 -6.69 -1.64
C LYS A 107 10.14 -5.96 -2.49
N TYR A 108 10.18 -4.63 -2.42
CA TYR A 108 11.05 -3.78 -3.25
C TYR A 108 12.15 -3.07 -2.45
N THR A 109 12.35 -3.46 -1.19
CA THR A 109 13.39 -2.92 -0.29
C THR A 109 13.30 -1.39 -0.13
N PHE A 110 12.09 -0.89 0.08
CA PHE A 110 11.83 0.52 0.38
C PHE A 110 11.84 0.78 1.89
N CYS A 111 12.08 2.03 2.27
CA CYS A 111 11.80 2.56 3.59
C CYS A 111 10.67 3.61 3.54
N VAL A 112 10.26 4.13 4.70
CA VAL A 112 9.18 5.12 4.81
C VAL A 112 9.42 6.38 3.97
N ASN A 113 10.69 6.74 3.69
CA ASN A 113 11.05 7.89 2.84
C ASN A 113 10.74 7.67 1.35
N ASN A 114 10.49 6.44 0.92
CA ASN A 114 10.04 6.13 -0.44
C ASN A 114 8.52 6.27 -0.59
N LEU A 115 7.79 6.58 0.47
CA LEU A 115 6.35 6.85 0.43
C LEU A 115 6.12 8.33 0.16
N THR A 116 5.24 8.63 -0.79
CA THR A 116 4.86 10.00 -1.11
C THR A 116 3.38 10.11 -1.48
N THR A 117 2.92 11.33 -1.64
CA THR A 117 1.57 11.64 -2.11
C THR A 117 1.65 12.35 -3.45
N HIS A 118 0.61 12.28 -4.27
CA HIS A 118 0.63 12.96 -5.58
C HIS A 118 0.88 14.47 -5.46
N ARG A 119 0.33 15.14 -4.43
CA ARG A 119 0.56 16.57 -4.14
C ARG A 119 2.03 16.89 -3.82
N ASN A 120 2.78 15.95 -3.24
CA ASN A 120 4.19 16.12 -2.88
C ASN A 120 5.15 15.84 -4.06
N GLN A 121 4.61 15.63 -5.26
CA GLN A 121 5.38 15.46 -6.49
C GLN A 121 5.42 16.79 -7.25
N PHE A 122 6.36 17.66 -6.85
CA PHE A 122 6.49 19.00 -7.39
C PHE A 122 7.00 18.99 -8.85
N TYR A 123 6.67 20.04 -9.59
CA TYR A 123 7.40 20.44 -10.79
C TYR A 123 8.01 21.82 -10.59
N ILE A 124 9.06 22.10 -11.35
CA ILE A 124 9.69 23.43 -11.40
C ILE A 124 8.97 24.22 -12.50
N ASN A 125 8.38 25.37 -12.14
CA ASN A 125 7.79 26.28 -13.11
C ASN A 125 8.87 27.13 -13.82
N ASP A 126 8.46 27.94 -14.80
CA ASP A 126 9.37 28.77 -15.60
C ASP A 126 10.22 29.75 -14.76
N ASN A 127 9.81 30.03 -13.52
CA ASN A 127 10.51 30.90 -12.58
C ASN A 127 11.41 30.14 -11.59
N GLY A 128 11.61 28.83 -11.78
CA GLY A 128 12.44 28.02 -10.87
C GLY A 128 11.76 27.63 -9.56
N ILE A 129 10.46 27.92 -9.39
CA ILE A 129 9.73 27.71 -8.13
C ILE A 129 9.03 26.34 -8.15
N PRO A 130 9.23 25.47 -7.14
CA PRO A 130 8.47 24.24 -6.98
C PRO A 130 6.98 24.53 -6.81
N LYS A 131 6.13 23.90 -7.63
CA LYS A 131 4.67 24.02 -7.55
C LYS A 131 4.01 22.64 -7.48
N ASN A 132 2.96 22.53 -6.65
CA ASN A 132 2.13 21.33 -6.56
C ASN A 132 1.40 21.11 -7.90
N GLN A 133 1.45 19.88 -8.40
CA GLN A 133 0.73 19.50 -9.63
C GLN A 133 -0.78 19.30 -9.37
N THR A 134 -1.15 19.02 -8.13
CA THR A 134 -2.49 18.56 -7.77
C THR A 134 -2.76 18.74 -6.28
N VAL A 135 -4.04 18.70 -5.90
CA VAL A 135 -4.49 18.59 -4.51
C VAL A 135 -4.55 17.14 -4.01
N CYS A 136 -4.58 16.16 -4.93
CA CYS A 136 -4.63 14.73 -4.65
C CYS A 136 -3.47 14.29 -3.72
N PRO A 137 -3.69 13.45 -2.69
CA PRO A 137 -4.89 12.71 -2.34
C PRO A 137 -5.90 13.49 -1.50
N GLY A 138 -5.80 14.82 -1.42
CA GLY A 138 -6.74 15.64 -0.68
C GLY A 138 -6.20 16.13 0.66
N LYS A 139 -6.64 17.31 1.12
CA LYS A 139 -6.17 17.98 2.34
C LYS A 139 -6.44 17.22 3.63
N TYR A 140 -7.44 16.34 3.65
CA TYR A 140 -7.77 15.50 4.80
C TYR A 140 -7.04 14.14 4.78
N PHE A 141 -6.29 13.83 3.73
CA PHE A 141 -5.40 12.66 3.71
C PHE A 141 -4.05 13.00 4.34
N GLU A 142 -3.64 12.20 5.30
CA GLU A 142 -2.41 12.39 6.06
C GLU A 142 -1.49 11.15 5.96
N LEU A 143 -0.37 11.29 5.23
CA LEU A 143 0.59 10.19 5.04
C LEU A 143 1.21 9.71 6.38
N ASN A 144 1.35 10.60 7.35
CA ASN A 144 1.91 10.27 8.66
C ASN A 144 1.05 9.26 9.45
N LYS A 145 -0.27 9.16 9.18
CA LYS A 145 -1.13 8.14 9.80
C LYS A 145 -0.73 6.75 9.31
N ILE A 146 -0.39 6.62 8.03
CA ILE A 146 0.12 5.37 7.45
C ILE A 146 1.48 5.03 8.05
N THR A 147 2.45 5.97 8.03
CA THR A 147 3.80 5.68 8.52
C THR A 147 3.82 5.30 10.00
N LYS A 148 2.99 5.97 10.83
CA LYS A 148 2.85 5.59 12.25
C LYS A 148 2.28 4.19 12.45
N ILE A 149 1.35 3.75 11.60
CA ILE A 149 0.84 2.37 11.66
C ILE A 149 1.97 1.40 11.30
N ILE A 150 2.72 1.68 10.23
CA ILE A 150 3.86 0.85 9.81
C ILE A 150 4.90 0.73 10.94
N GLU A 151 5.29 1.86 11.55
CA GLU A 151 6.26 1.89 12.65
C GLU A 151 5.77 1.11 13.88
N LYS A 152 4.48 1.18 14.21
CA LYS A 152 3.88 0.36 15.27
C LYS A 152 3.91 -1.13 14.93
N GLU A 153 3.69 -1.50 13.66
CA GLU A 153 3.78 -2.90 13.25
C GLU A 153 5.20 -3.46 13.26
N GLU A 154 6.21 -2.61 13.17
CA GLU A 154 7.62 -2.97 13.28
C GLU A 154 8.11 -3.07 14.73
N GLU A 155 7.28 -2.75 15.72
CA GLU A 155 7.65 -2.92 17.12
C GLU A 155 7.87 -4.41 17.38
N THR A 156 9.13 -4.76 17.63
CA THR A 156 9.55 -6.13 17.82
C THR A 156 10.21 -6.30 19.17
N ALA A 157 9.96 -7.44 19.79
CA ALA A 157 10.57 -7.81 21.05
C ALA A 157 11.37 -9.10 20.87
N ASP A 158 12.56 -9.13 21.48
CA ASP A 158 13.28 -10.39 21.65
C ASP A 158 12.48 -11.29 22.61
N VAL A 159 12.27 -12.54 22.21
CA VAL A 159 11.57 -13.54 23.03
C VAL A 159 12.59 -14.50 23.60
N TYR A 160 12.51 -14.76 24.90
CA TYR A 160 13.29 -15.78 25.58
C TYR A 160 12.35 -16.84 26.12
N PHE A 161 12.61 -18.10 25.77
CA PHE A 161 11.91 -19.25 26.33
C PHE A 161 12.89 -20.03 27.22
N ASN A 162 12.59 -20.13 28.52
CA ASN A 162 13.47 -20.74 29.52
C ASN A 162 14.93 -20.25 29.47
N GLY A 163 15.12 -18.93 29.25
CA GLY A 163 16.44 -18.31 29.14
C GLY A 163 17.12 -18.45 27.77
N VAL A 164 16.54 -19.19 26.83
CA VAL A 164 17.06 -19.33 25.46
C VAL A 164 16.33 -18.36 24.53
N LYS A 165 17.08 -17.50 23.83
CA LYS A 165 16.54 -16.56 22.86
C LYS A 165 15.98 -17.29 21.64
N LEU A 166 14.76 -16.93 21.22
CA LEU A 166 14.20 -17.34 19.93
C LEU A 166 14.89 -16.59 18.78
N GLN A 167 15.08 -17.26 17.65
CA GLN A 167 15.63 -16.69 16.43
C GLN A 167 14.72 -15.62 15.85
N ASN A 168 13.41 -15.86 15.83
CA ASN A 168 12.43 -14.89 15.35
C ASN A 168 11.95 -13.99 16.49
N LYS A 169 11.85 -12.69 16.22
CA LYS A 169 11.30 -11.72 17.17
C LYS A 169 9.77 -11.83 17.25
N ALA A 170 9.21 -11.47 18.40
CA ALA A 170 7.78 -11.20 18.49
C ALA A 170 7.44 -9.90 17.78
N ILE A 171 6.20 -9.81 17.28
CA ILE A 171 5.61 -8.57 16.79
C ILE A 171 4.68 -8.05 17.89
N VAL A 172 4.86 -6.81 18.33
CA VAL A 172 4.01 -6.18 19.34
C VAL A 172 2.95 -5.34 18.63
N ARG A 173 1.68 -5.56 18.95
CA ARG A 173 0.54 -4.78 18.41
C ARG A 173 -0.49 -4.54 19.49
N ASP A 174 -0.87 -3.30 19.71
CA ASP A 174 -1.91 -2.89 20.66
C ASP A 174 -1.71 -3.51 22.07
N GLY A 175 -0.47 -3.49 22.56
CA GLY A 175 -0.10 -4.08 23.85
C GLY A 175 -0.09 -5.62 23.88
N THR A 176 -0.31 -6.28 22.75
CA THR A 176 -0.28 -7.74 22.60
C THR A 176 0.97 -8.18 21.83
N SER A 177 1.73 -9.10 22.41
CA SER A 177 2.90 -9.71 21.74
C SER A 177 2.50 -10.95 20.97
N TYR A 178 2.63 -10.91 19.65
CA TYR A 178 2.47 -12.03 18.73
C TYR A 178 3.82 -12.72 18.56
N ILE A 179 3.96 -13.85 19.25
CA ILE A 179 5.21 -14.63 19.25
C ILE A 179 5.26 -15.61 18.06
N PRO A 180 6.46 -16.01 17.59
CA PRO A 180 6.63 -17.00 16.54
C PRO A 180 6.20 -18.39 17.04
N ILE A 181 4.90 -18.68 16.97
CA ILE A 181 4.29 -19.86 17.61
C ILE A 181 4.92 -21.18 17.15
N ARG A 182 5.30 -21.28 15.87
CA ARG A 182 5.99 -22.46 15.33
C ARG A 182 7.29 -22.74 16.09
N GLU A 183 8.16 -21.73 16.20
CA GLU A 183 9.46 -21.87 16.84
C GLU A 183 9.31 -22.20 18.33
N LEU A 184 8.33 -21.57 18.99
CA LEU A 184 8.01 -21.88 20.38
C LEU A 184 7.56 -23.34 20.54
N CYS A 185 6.66 -23.82 19.69
CA CYS A 185 6.18 -25.21 19.72
C CYS A 185 7.33 -26.21 19.49
N GLU A 186 8.20 -25.95 18.52
CA GLU A 186 9.38 -26.80 18.26
C GLU A 186 10.31 -26.85 19.49
N LYS A 187 10.50 -25.72 20.19
CA LYS A 187 11.26 -25.68 21.46
C LYS A 187 10.59 -26.42 22.61
N LEU A 188 9.26 -26.51 22.60
CA LEU A 188 8.47 -27.31 23.55
C LEU A 188 8.48 -28.81 23.22
N GLY A 189 9.14 -29.22 22.13
CA GLY A 189 9.13 -30.61 21.66
C GLY A 189 7.82 -31.01 20.98
N VAL A 190 6.99 -30.03 20.62
CA VAL A 190 5.75 -30.24 19.87
C VAL A 190 6.08 -30.33 18.38
N GLU A 191 5.67 -31.40 17.73
CA GLU A 191 5.80 -31.55 16.28
C GLU A 191 4.86 -30.56 15.56
N VAL A 192 5.42 -29.67 14.74
CA VAL A 192 4.65 -28.67 13.97
C VAL A 192 4.61 -29.05 12.49
N ILE A 193 3.59 -29.80 12.10
CA ILE A 193 3.36 -30.18 10.70
C ILE A 193 2.64 -29.08 9.91
N TRP A 194 2.88 -29.04 8.60
CA TRP A 194 2.08 -28.23 7.67
C TRP A 194 1.02 -29.13 7.01
N ASP A 195 -0.26 -28.78 7.12
CA ASP A 195 -1.35 -29.47 6.44
C ASP A 195 -1.89 -28.61 5.29
N GLY A 196 -1.46 -28.94 4.07
CA GLY A 196 -1.90 -28.27 2.84
C GLY A 196 -3.35 -28.52 2.43
N LYS A 197 -4.06 -29.43 3.11
CA LYS A 197 -5.49 -29.69 2.84
C LYS A 197 -6.39 -28.70 3.56
N ILE A 198 -5.91 -28.07 4.64
CA ILE A 198 -6.63 -27.02 5.36
C ILE A 198 -6.34 -25.69 4.67
N ASN A 199 -7.13 -25.40 3.62
CA ASN A 199 -7.20 -24.08 3.03
C ASN A 199 -7.86 -23.09 4.00
N LEU A 200 -7.10 -22.55 4.96
CA LEU A 200 -7.48 -21.32 5.65
C LEU A 200 -7.30 -20.17 4.67
N ARG A 201 -8.24 -20.04 3.72
CA ARG A 201 -8.43 -18.81 2.96
C ARG A 201 -8.83 -17.74 3.97
N ARG A 202 -7.89 -16.88 4.33
CA ARG A 202 -8.18 -15.57 4.92
C ARG A 202 -8.50 -14.60 3.81
#